data_AF-A0A077S0U0-F1
#
_entry.id   AF-A0A077S0U0-F1
#
_cell.length_a   1.000
_cell.length_b   1.000
_cell.length_c   1.000
_cell.angle_alpha   90.00
_cell.angle_beta   90.00
_cell.angle_gamma   90.00
#
_symmetry.space_group_name_H-M   'P 1'
#
loop_
_entity.id
_entity.type
_entity.pdbx_description
1 polymer ?
#
loop_
_entity_poly.entity_id
_entity_poly.type
_entity_poly.pdbx_seq_one_letter_code
_entity_poly.pdbx_strand_id
1 'polypeptide(L)'
;MAQEPSAKRHQGETSDQSSNLNDVHVPGEKREYTRTLTRVELHGKETLEIVCTSEPDKADKMIGRFKMKSLGLYPRFIDVDVEFTRRDEPLQMAAVMQLCIGTMLGVPHRSSHKMVFYYTKRKINLKPKHLKNFLKEHKLYTFVGFSIEDDKQMMKRSGLEIDPKGFIDIQRNWRVPYISEKEYDSLADVAASVIHPFYKGMKNKIDKEKDLKLWGISPLPDYLIEYAATDAYATYKSWKIIDNITVGAEISKAREAGPYYHCHYAG
;
A
#
# COMPACT_ATOMS: atom_id res chain seq x y z
N MET A 1 33.73 38.57 37.62
CA MET A 1 33.33 39.37 36.44
C MET A 1 32.38 38.53 35.59
N ALA A 2 31.20 39.09 35.29
CA ALA A 2 30.09 38.64 34.42
C ALA A 2 29.54 37.20 34.65
N GLN A 3 28.39 36.96 35.32
CA GLN A 3 26.97 37.16 34.91
C GLN A 3 26.67 36.65 33.48
N GLU A 4 25.64 35.85 33.15
CA GLU A 4 24.53 35.15 33.82
C GLU A 4 23.92 34.20 32.74
N PRO A 5 23.28 33.07 33.07
CA PRO A 5 22.46 32.27 32.14
C PRO A 5 20.98 32.71 32.13
N SER A 6 20.13 32.16 31.23
CA SER A 6 18.66 32.36 31.05
C SER A 6 18.33 33.20 29.79
N ALA A 7 17.27 33.01 28.99
CA ALA A 7 15.99 32.35 29.19
C ALA A 7 15.26 32.15 27.83
N LYS A 8 14.27 31.25 27.88
CA LYS A 8 12.91 31.36 27.30
C LYS A 8 12.64 31.19 25.80
N ARG A 9 11.70 30.25 25.62
CA ARG A 9 10.74 30.07 24.52
C ARG A 9 10.13 31.40 24.08
N HIS A 10 10.08 31.63 22.77
CA HIS A 10 9.22 32.67 22.20
C HIS A 10 7.83 32.11 21.94
N GLN A 11 6.88 32.63 22.71
CA GLN A 11 5.45 32.66 22.43
C GLN A 11 5.12 34.06 21.88
N GLY A 12 4.34 34.10 20.79
CA GLY A 12 3.31 35.12 20.55
C GLY A 12 3.66 36.27 19.60
N GLU A 13 2.98 36.30 18.45
CA GLU A 13 2.10 37.40 17.97
C GLU A 13 1.31 36.84 16.75
N THR A 14 0.08 36.35 16.96
CA THR A 14 -1.23 37.01 16.75
C THR A 14 -1.44 37.64 15.37
N SER A 15 -2.14 36.90 14.51
CA SER A 15 -3.02 37.45 13.48
C SER A 15 -4.42 36.85 13.70
N ASP A 16 -5.27 37.60 14.39
CA ASP A 16 -6.73 37.58 14.28
C ASP A 16 -7.14 37.81 12.81
N GLN A 17 -8.23 37.36 12.18
CA GLN A 17 -9.52 36.74 12.52
C GLN A 17 -9.99 36.09 11.18
N SER A 18 -10.66 34.94 11.11
CA SER A 18 -12.08 34.86 11.46
C SER A 18 -12.46 33.47 11.98
N SER A 19 -13.21 33.52 13.05
CA SER A 19 -13.72 32.41 13.85
C SER A 19 -14.86 31.68 13.13
N ASN A 20 -14.61 30.46 12.67
CA ASN A 20 -15.65 29.43 12.65
C ASN A 20 -15.69 28.79 14.04
N LEU A 21 -16.34 29.48 14.97
CA LEU A 21 -16.81 28.91 16.22
C LEU A 21 -17.87 27.87 15.89
N ASN A 22 -17.46 26.61 15.88
CA ASN A 22 -18.13 25.51 16.58
C ASN A 22 -17.45 24.20 16.21
N ASP A 23 -16.40 23.86 16.95
CA ASP A 23 -16.09 22.44 17.12
C ASP A 23 -15.37 22.23 18.45
N VAL A 24 -16.15 22.21 19.52
CA VAL A 24 -15.68 21.83 20.86
C VAL A 24 -15.07 20.43 20.75
N HIS A 25 -13.78 20.32 21.02
CA HIS A 25 -13.08 19.03 21.00
C HIS A 25 -13.56 18.16 22.15
N VAL A 26 -14.43 17.19 21.86
CA VAL A 26 -14.81 16.13 22.80
C VAL A 26 -13.82 14.97 22.64
N PRO A 27 -12.99 14.66 23.66
CA PRO A 27 -12.10 13.51 23.61
C PRO A 27 -12.90 12.22 23.38
N GLY A 28 -12.64 11.53 22.26
CA GLY A 28 -13.31 10.27 21.89
C GLY A 28 -14.19 10.33 20.63
N GLU A 29 -14.50 11.53 20.12
CA GLU A 29 -15.29 11.66 18.90
C GLU A 29 -14.41 11.53 17.63
N LYS A 30 -14.34 10.32 17.05
CA LYS A 30 -13.53 10.05 15.85
C LYS A 30 -14.10 10.73 14.59
N ARG A 31 -13.73 11.96 14.27
CA ARG A 31 -14.22 12.65 13.06
C ARG A 31 -13.73 11.99 11.78
N GLU A 32 -14.54 12.13 10.73
CA GLU A 32 -14.11 11.79 9.38
C GLU A 32 -12.91 12.66 8.99
N TYR A 33 -11.92 12.06 8.34
CA TYR A 33 -10.73 12.76 7.91
C TYR A 33 -10.24 12.27 6.56
N THR A 34 -9.59 13.17 5.84
CA THR A 34 -8.78 12.86 4.67
C THR A 34 -7.44 13.53 4.83
N ARG A 35 -6.37 12.77 4.59
CA ARG A 35 -5.00 13.25 4.57
C ARG A 35 -4.35 12.87 3.25
N THR A 36 -3.70 13.84 2.62
CA THR A 36 -2.97 13.61 1.36
C THR A 36 -1.49 13.89 1.62
N LEU A 37 -0.65 12.89 1.35
CA LEU A 37 0.81 13.05 1.37
C LEU A 37 1.30 12.99 -0.08
N THR A 38 1.89 14.08 -0.55
CA THR A 38 2.38 14.19 -1.92
C THR A 38 3.89 14.09 -1.95
N ARG A 39 4.43 13.35 -2.92
CA ARG A 39 5.86 13.25 -3.20
C ARG A 39 6.66 12.58 -2.09
N VAL A 40 6.10 11.52 -1.49
CA VAL A 40 6.91 10.63 -0.64
C VAL A 40 7.96 9.99 -1.54
N GLU A 41 9.22 10.30 -1.29
CA GLU A 41 10.35 9.85 -2.10
C GLU A 41 10.61 8.36 -1.88
N LEU A 42 10.70 7.64 -3.00
CA LEU A 42 11.11 6.26 -3.05
C LEU A 42 12.49 6.15 -3.73
N HIS A 43 13.01 4.93 -3.78
CA HIS A 43 14.22 4.67 -4.55
C HIS A 43 14.07 5.10 -6.02
N GLY A 44 15.14 5.62 -6.63
CA GLY A 44 15.18 5.92 -8.06
C GLY A 44 14.41 7.17 -8.50
N LYS A 45 14.22 8.16 -7.61
CA LYS A 45 13.42 9.39 -7.86
C LYS A 45 11.94 9.11 -8.16
N GLU A 46 11.47 7.90 -7.86
CA GLU A 46 10.04 7.61 -7.88
C GLU A 46 9.35 8.29 -6.70
N THR A 47 8.09 8.66 -6.90
CA THR A 47 7.32 9.36 -5.87
C THR A 47 5.94 8.74 -5.70
N LEU A 48 5.47 8.66 -4.45
CA LEU A 48 4.11 8.28 -4.12
C LEU A 48 3.22 9.50 -3.87
N GLU A 49 2.01 9.44 -4.42
CA GLU A 49 0.88 10.26 -4.00
C GLU A 49 -0.04 9.36 -3.16
N ILE A 50 -0.17 9.69 -1.88
CA ILE A 50 -0.92 8.90 -0.91
C ILE A 50 -2.17 9.67 -0.52
N VAL A 51 -3.32 9.00 -0.57
CA VAL A 51 -4.58 9.52 -0.03
C VAL A 51 -5.06 8.57 1.06
N CYS A 52 -5.05 9.02 2.30
CA CYS A 52 -5.63 8.32 3.44
C CYS A 52 -6.98 8.94 3.78
N THR A 53 -8.05 8.14 3.81
CA THR A 53 -9.39 8.64 4.06
C THR A 53 -10.20 7.69 4.93
N SER A 54 -10.95 8.24 5.88
CA SER A 54 -12.05 7.54 6.54
C SER A 54 -13.41 7.90 5.95
N GLU A 55 -13.48 8.86 5.03
CA GLU A 55 -14.70 9.28 4.33
C GLU A 55 -15.09 8.28 3.24
N PRO A 56 -16.25 7.61 3.32
CA PRO A 56 -16.63 6.55 2.38
C PRO A 56 -16.79 7.05 0.95
N ASP A 57 -17.41 8.22 0.76
CA ASP A 57 -17.62 8.80 -0.57
C ASP A 57 -16.30 9.18 -1.26
N LYS A 58 -15.29 9.61 -0.50
CA LYS A 58 -13.94 9.87 -1.05
C LYS A 58 -13.24 8.57 -1.41
N ALA A 59 -13.37 7.53 -0.58
CA ALA A 59 -12.85 6.20 -0.92
C ALA A 59 -13.49 5.67 -2.22
N ASP A 60 -14.81 5.80 -2.39
CA ASP A 60 -15.51 5.41 -3.62
C ASP A 60 -15.02 6.19 -4.85
N LYS A 61 -14.83 7.51 -4.72
CA LYS A 61 -14.23 8.34 -5.79
C LYS A 61 -12.83 7.86 -6.16
N MET A 62 -12.02 7.46 -5.18
CA MET A 62 -10.67 6.95 -5.42
C MET A 62 -10.70 5.57 -6.09
N ILE A 63 -11.60 4.68 -5.69
CA ILE A 63 -11.84 3.39 -6.37
C ILE A 63 -12.23 3.63 -7.84
N GLY A 64 -13.12 4.58 -8.11
CA GLY A 64 -13.47 4.97 -9.48
C GLY A 64 -12.26 5.45 -10.29
N ARG A 65 -11.36 6.22 -9.69
CA ARG A 65 -10.10 6.64 -10.33
C ARG A 65 -9.17 5.45 -10.58
N PHE A 66 -9.10 4.47 -9.68
CA PHE A 66 -8.31 3.25 -9.88
C PHE A 66 -8.83 2.45 -11.07
N LYS A 67 -10.15 2.28 -11.16
CA LYS A 67 -10.80 1.64 -12.30
C LYS A 67 -10.46 2.34 -13.62
N MET A 68 -10.49 3.68 -13.65
CA MET A 68 -10.14 4.42 -14.86
C MET A 68 -8.67 4.30 -15.23
N LYS A 69 -7.77 4.38 -14.25
CA LYS A 69 -6.31 4.32 -14.49
C LYS A 69 -5.83 2.94 -14.88
N SER A 70 -6.48 1.89 -14.38
CA SER A 70 -6.15 0.51 -14.72
C SER A 70 -6.55 0.12 -16.13
N LEU A 71 -7.49 0.83 -16.79
CA LEU A 71 -7.95 0.50 -18.14
C LEU A 71 -6.81 0.43 -19.17
N GLY A 72 -5.80 1.30 -19.04
CA GLY A 72 -4.62 1.34 -19.89
C GLY A 72 -3.44 0.49 -19.41
N LEU A 73 -3.59 -0.25 -18.30
CA LEU A 73 -2.56 -1.15 -17.78
C LEU A 73 -2.85 -2.58 -18.23
N TYR A 74 -1.80 -3.31 -18.59
CA TYR A 74 -1.86 -4.75 -18.75
C TYR A 74 -0.54 -5.38 -18.29
N PRO A 75 -0.56 -6.36 -17.37
CA PRO A 75 -1.71 -6.81 -16.59
C PRO A 75 -2.18 -5.76 -15.56
N ARG A 76 -3.43 -5.86 -15.10
CA ARG A 76 -4.06 -4.90 -14.17
C ARG A 76 -3.87 -5.32 -12.72
N PHE A 77 -2.63 -5.28 -12.25
CA PHE A 77 -2.31 -5.57 -10.86
C PHE A 77 -2.68 -4.42 -9.94
N ILE A 78 -3.31 -4.76 -8.82
CA ILE A 78 -3.55 -3.86 -7.68
C ILE A 78 -3.00 -4.57 -6.46
N ASP A 79 -2.06 -3.95 -5.76
CA ASP A 79 -1.65 -4.48 -4.48
C ASP A 79 -2.73 -4.21 -3.42
N VAL A 80 -2.83 -5.12 -2.47
CA VAL A 80 -3.71 -5.03 -1.33
C VAL A 80 -3.06 -5.63 -0.09
N ASP A 81 -3.18 -4.89 0.99
CA ASP A 81 -2.68 -5.23 2.32
C ASP A 81 -3.64 -4.67 3.37
N VAL A 82 -3.63 -5.22 4.58
CA VAL A 82 -4.49 -4.74 5.67
C VAL A 82 -3.76 -4.71 7.00
N GLU A 83 -3.82 -3.58 7.69
CA GLU A 83 -3.35 -3.47 9.07
C GLU A 83 -4.51 -3.68 10.04
N PHE A 84 -4.24 -4.30 11.19
CA PHE A 84 -5.28 -4.74 12.13
C PHE A 84 -5.37 -3.86 13.36
N THR A 85 -6.53 -3.88 14.00
CA THR A 85 -6.66 -3.38 15.37
C THR A 85 -5.84 -4.24 16.33
N ARG A 86 -5.69 -3.79 17.58
CA ARG A 86 -4.86 -4.50 18.56
C ARG A 86 -5.40 -5.91 18.82
N ARG A 87 -4.49 -6.87 19.02
CA ARG A 87 -4.83 -8.27 19.32
C ARG A 87 -5.58 -8.45 20.64
N ASP A 88 -5.40 -7.53 21.58
CA ASP A 88 -6.08 -7.54 22.89
C ASP A 88 -7.49 -6.91 22.84
N GLU A 89 -7.93 -6.40 21.69
CA GLU A 89 -9.32 -6.00 21.52
C GLU A 89 -10.24 -7.24 21.44
N PRO A 90 -11.45 -7.20 22.04
CA PRO A 90 -12.38 -8.33 22.04
C PRO A 90 -12.73 -8.86 20.64
N LEU A 91 -12.71 -7.98 19.64
CA LEU A 91 -12.87 -8.30 18.23
C LEU A 91 -11.77 -7.59 17.45
N GLN A 92 -10.69 -8.31 17.14
CA GLN A 92 -9.69 -7.82 16.21
C GLN A 92 -10.30 -7.72 14.80
N MET A 93 -10.13 -6.56 14.17
CA MET A 93 -10.70 -6.23 12.86
C MET A 93 -9.63 -5.63 11.95
N ALA A 94 -9.89 -5.57 10.65
CA ALA A 94 -9.13 -4.70 9.77
C ALA A 94 -9.29 -3.26 10.30
N ALA A 95 -8.19 -2.52 10.44
CA ALA A 95 -8.17 -1.12 10.84
C ALA A 95 -7.85 -0.21 9.65
N VAL A 96 -7.00 -0.69 8.74
CA VAL A 96 -6.59 0.01 7.54
C VAL A 96 -6.56 -1.00 6.40
N MET A 97 -7.06 -0.60 5.24
CA MET A 97 -6.89 -1.32 3.98
C MET A 97 -6.10 -0.46 3.01
N GLN A 98 -5.04 -1.05 2.48
CA GLN A 98 -4.14 -0.46 1.50
C GLN A 98 -4.52 -0.93 0.12
N LEU A 99 -4.51 -0.02 -0.85
CA LEU A 99 -4.62 -0.35 -2.26
C LEU A 99 -3.59 0.46 -3.05
N CYS A 100 -2.66 -0.22 -3.71
CA CYS A 100 -1.64 0.40 -4.55
C CYS A 100 -1.85 0.08 -6.03
N ILE A 101 -1.76 1.12 -6.87
CA ILE A 101 -1.70 0.97 -8.32
C ILE A 101 -0.58 1.84 -8.90
N GLY A 102 0.18 1.26 -9.83
CA GLY A 102 1.10 2.05 -10.65
C GLY A 102 0.35 2.90 -11.65
N THR A 103 0.94 4.01 -12.07
CA THR A 103 0.37 4.82 -13.14
C THR A 103 1.37 4.97 -14.28
N MET A 104 0.92 4.69 -15.51
CA MET A 104 1.61 5.18 -16.70
C MET A 104 1.20 6.63 -16.88
N LEU A 105 1.96 7.56 -16.30
CA LEU A 105 1.94 8.93 -16.80
C LEU A 105 3.03 9.02 -17.86
N GLY A 106 2.65 9.43 -19.08
CA GLY A 106 3.53 9.57 -20.25
C GLY A 106 4.58 10.68 -20.13
N VAL A 107 5.07 10.96 -18.92
CA VAL A 107 6.14 11.90 -18.68
C VAL A 107 7.41 11.10 -18.41
N PRO A 108 8.41 11.13 -19.30
CA PRO A 108 9.68 10.49 -19.03
C PRO A 108 10.29 11.19 -17.80
N HIS A 109 10.68 10.39 -16.80
CA HIS A 109 11.44 10.76 -15.59
C HIS A 109 10.71 10.89 -14.23
N ARG A 110 9.39 10.72 -14.11
CA ARG A 110 8.74 10.59 -12.77
C ARG A 110 7.57 9.61 -12.78
N SER A 111 7.82 8.35 -12.41
CA SER A 111 6.76 7.39 -12.12
C SER A 111 6.02 7.82 -10.85
N SER A 112 4.79 8.32 -11.00
CA SER A 112 3.92 8.63 -9.87
C SER A 112 3.07 7.40 -9.56
N HIS A 113 3.14 6.88 -8.33
CA HIS A 113 2.30 5.77 -7.88
C HIS A 113 1.18 6.33 -7.00
N LYS A 114 -0.03 5.78 -7.12
CA LYS A 114 -1.16 6.21 -6.28
C LYS A 114 -1.49 5.13 -5.28
N MET A 115 -1.46 5.52 -4.01
CA MET A 115 -1.85 4.69 -2.88
C MET A 115 -3.14 5.24 -2.27
N VAL A 116 -4.07 4.35 -1.96
CA VAL A 116 -5.27 4.69 -1.19
C VAL A 116 -5.28 3.87 0.08
N PHE A 117 -5.43 4.57 1.20
CA PHE A 117 -5.78 3.95 2.47
C PHE A 117 -7.24 4.20 2.77
N TYR A 118 -7.95 3.13 3.07
CA TYR A 118 -9.27 3.18 3.65
C TYR A 118 -9.22 2.73 5.10
N TYR A 119 -9.58 3.62 6.01
CA TYR A 119 -9.62 3.33 7.45
C TYR A 119 -10.94 2.62 7.82
N THR A 120 -10.83 1.41 8.35
CA THR A 120 -11.94 0.55 8.76
C THR A 120 -12.08 0.53 10.28
N LYS A 121 -12.49 1.63 10.92
CA LYS A 121 -13.14 1.54 12.24
C LYS A 121 -14.16 2.65 12.50
N ARG A 122 -15.34 2.52 11.87
CA ARG A 122 -16.68 2.97 12.29
C ARG A 122 -17.73 2.00 11.72
N LYS A 123 -18.96 2.00 12.27
CA LYS A 123 -20.08 1.03 12.05
C LYS A 123 -20.08 0.38 10.65
N ILE A 124 -20.45 -0.91 10.58
CA ILE A 124 -20.63 -1.72 9.36
C ILE A 124 -21.35 -0.98 8.21
N ASN A 125 -22.15 0.04 8.53
CA ASN A 125 -22.96 0.86 7.62
C ASN A 125 -22.23 2.04 6.96
N LEU A 126 -20.95 2.33 7.27
CA LEU A 126 -20.15 3.42 6.68
C LEU A 126 -19.04 2.90 5.76
N LYS A 127 -19.27 1.78 5.07
CA LYS A 127 -18.33 1.23 4.09
C LYS A 127 -18.50 1.94 2.73
N PRO A 128 -17.45 2.09 1.91
CA PRO A 128 -17.57 2.61 0.56
C PRO A 128 -18.45 1.65 -0.23
N LYS A 129 -19.44 2.19 -0.94
CA LYS A 129 -20.49 1.43 -1.63
C LYS A 129 -19.91 0.47 -2.67
N HIS A 130 -18.82 0.87 -3.32
CA HIS A 130 -18.24 0.15 -4.44
C HIS A 130 -17.06 -0.75 -4.06
N LEU A 131 -16.51 -0.63 -2.85
CA LEU A 131 -15.31 -1.38 -2.43
C LEU A 131 -15.53 -2.89 -2.50
N LYS A 132 -16.62 -3.40 -1.92
CA LYS A 132 -16.90 -4.84 -1.91
C LYS A 132 -17.02 -5.43 -3.33
N ASN A 133 -17.68 -4.72 -4.24
CA ASN A 133 -17.83 -5.19 -5.61
C ASN A 133 -16.49 -5.13 -6.35
N PHE A 134 -15.72 -4.06 -6.15
CA PHE A 134 -14.39 -3.90 -6.72
C PHE A 134 -13.43 -5.03 -6.32
N LEU A 135 -13.41 -5.42 -5.04
CA LEU A 135 -12.61 -6.54 -4.54
C LEU A 135 -13.02 -7.90 -5.14
N LYS A 136 -14.20 -8.00 -5.77
CA LYS A 136 -14.70 -9.21 -6.43
C LYS A 136 -14.50 -9.22 -7.94
N GLU A 137 -13.98 -8.14 -8.54
CA GLU A 137 -13.81 -8.00 -9.99
C GLU A 137 -12.59 -8.78 -10.54
N HIS A 138 -12.45 -10.07 -10.21
CA HIS A 138 -11.29 -10.91 -10.60
C HIS A 138 -11.08 -11.05 -12.11
N LYS A 139 -12.13 -10.81 -12.93
CA LYS A 139 -12.03 -10.85 -14.39
C LYS A 139 -11.27 -9.65 -14.97
N LEU A 140 -11.21 -8.55 -14.21
CA LEU A 140 -10.59 -7.30 -14.65
C LEU A 140 -9.31 -7.00 -13.88
N TYR A 141 -9.24 -7.42 -12.62
CA TYR A 141 -8.15 -7.11 -11.72
C TYR A 141 -7.57 -8.37 -11.11
N THR A 142 -6.25 -8.35 -10.97
CA THR A 142 -5.53 -9.30 -10.14
C THR A 142 -5.03 -8.54 -8.92
N PHE A 143 -5.58 -8.90 -7.77
CA PHE A 143 -5.11 -8.41 -6.48
C PHE A 143 -3.85 -9.17 -6.08
N VAL A 144 -2.87 -8.44 -5.55
CA VAL A 144 -1.59 -8.99 -5.16
C VAL A 144 -1.32 -8.62 -3.72
N GLY A 145 -0.87 -9.56 -2.91
CA GLY A 145 -0.43 -9.30 -1.53
C GLY A 145 0.81 -10.11 -1.19
N PHE A 146 1.34 -9.90 0.00
CA PHE A 146 2.49 -10.63 0.50
C PHE A 146 2.16 -11.31 1.83
N SER A 147 2.28 -12.64 1.92
CA SER A 147 1.98 -13.38 3.16
C SER A 147 0.54 -13.16 3.65
N ILE A 148 -0.40 -13.09 2.71
CA ILE A 148 -1.73 -12.47 2.91
C ILE A 148 -2.81 -13.39 3.49
N GLU A 149 -2.44 -14.57 4.03
CA GLU A 149 -3.43 -15.55 4.47
C GLU A 149 -4.23 -15.02 5.69
N ASP A 150 -3.53 -14.42 6.65
CA ASP A 150 -4.15 -13.82 7.83
C ASP A 150 -5.00 -12.61 7.44
N ASP A 151 -4.50 -11.79 6.52
CA ASP A 151 -5.17 -10.65 5.91
C ASP A 151 -6.48 -11.05 5.22
N LYS A 152 -6.49 -12.15 4.48
CA LYS A 152 -7.73 -12.70 3.88
C LYS A 152 -8.76 -13.05 4.94
N GLN A 153 -8.34 -13.70 6.02
CA GLN A 153 -9.25 -14.01 7.13
C GLN A 153 -9.80 -12.72 7.76
N MET A 154 -8.95 -11.70 7.95
CA MET A 154 -9.37 -10.43 8.54
C MET A 154 -10.30 -9.62 7.62
N MET A 155 -10.00 -9.58 6.33
CA MET A 155 -10.86 -8.99 5.30
C MET A 155 -12.22 -9.67 5.26
N LYS A 156 -12.25 -11.01 5.33
CA LYS A 156 -13.50 -11.79 5.39
C LYS A 156 -14.34 -11.45 6.63
N ARG A 157 -13.73 -11.40 7.82
CA ARG A 157 -14.39 -10.95 9.06
C ARG A 157 -14.94 -9.52 8.93
N SER A 158 -14.26 -8.69 8.16
CA SER A 158 -14.66 -7.33 7.85
C SER A 158 -15.63 -7.20 6.68
N GLY A 159 -16.07 -8.30 6.06
CA GLY A 159 -16.98 -8.31 4.91
C GLY A 159 -16.39 -7.73 3.62
N LEU A 160 -15.06 -7.70 3.51
CA LEU A 160 -14.26 -7.18 2.41
C LEU A 160 -13.49 -8.30 1.69
N GLU A 161 -14.09 -9.49 1.60
CA GLU A 161 -13.46 -10.66 0.99
C GLU A 161 -13.17 -10.42 -0.51
N ILE A 162 -11.93 -10.73 -0.90
CA ILE A 162 -11.48 -10.74 -2.29
C ILE A 162 -11.80 -12.10 -2.91
N ASP A 163 -12.13 -12.09 -4.20
CA ASP A 163 -12.34 -13.34 -4.93
C ASP A 163 -11.04 -14.17 -4.96
N PRO A 164 -11.05 -15.44 -4.51
CA PRO A 164 -9.85 -16.27 -4.43
C PRO A 164 -9.20 -16.53 -5.80
N LYS A 165 -9.93 -16.42 -6.91
CA LYS A 165 -9.38 -16.57 -8.28
C LYS A 165 -8.62 -15.33 -8.74
N GLY A 166 -8.90 -14.18 -8.15
CA GLY A 166 -8.30 -12.90 -8.51
C GLY A 166 -7.14 -12.51 -7.61
N PHE A 167 -6.53 -13.45 -6.87
CA PHE A 167 -5.57 -13.13 -5.81
C PHE A 167 -4.24 -13.86 -5.96
N ILE A 168 -3.13 -13.12 -5.91
CA ILE A 168 -1.76 -13.67 -5.92
C ILE A 168 -1.05 -13.35 -4.60
N ASP A 169 -0.51 -14.39 -3.96
CA ASP A 169 0.39 -14.24 -2.80
C ASP A 169 1.84 -14.35 -3.27
N ILE A 170 2.57 -13.23 -3.28
CA ILE A 170 3.97 -13.19 -3.74
C ILE A 170 4.83 -14.17 -2.94
N GLN A 171 4.63 -14.28 -1.62
CA GLN A 171 5.46 -15.12 -0.76
C GLN A 171 5.32 -16.60 -1.11
N ARG A 172 4.20 -17.02 -1.71
CA ARG A 172 4.03 -18.41 -2.19
C ARG A 172 4.45 -18.62 -3.64
N ASN A 173 4.51 -17.55 -4.43
CA ASN A 173 4.79 -17.61 -5.87
C ASN A 173 6.22 -17.24 -6.25
N TRP A 174 7.00 -16.67 -5.32
CA TRP A 174 8.38 -16.27 -5.57
C TRP A 174 9.30 -16.70 -4.43
N ARG A 175 10.53 -17.05 -4.80
CA ARG A 175 11.64 -17.27 -3.87
C ARG A 175 12.80 -16.41 -4.30
N VAL A 176 13.44 -15.75 -3.35
CA VAL A 176 14.61 -14.95 -3.63
C VAL A 176 15.76 -15.88 -3.97
N PRO A 177 16.28 -15.86 -5.21
CA PRO A 177 17.45 -16.64 -5.52
C PRO A 177 18.59 -16.08 -4.66
N TYR A 178 19.35 -16.97 -4.00
CA TYR A 178 20.58 -16.66 -3.25
C TYR A 178 20.44 -16.09 -1.82
N ILE A 179 19.25 -15.82 -1.27
CA ILE A 179 19.14 -15.16 0.06
C ILE A 179 18.94 -16.08 1.26
N SER A 180 18.40 -17.31 1.18
CA SER A 180 18.39 -18.18 2.40
C SER A 180 18.04 -19.66 2.21
N GLU A 181 18.37 -20.45 3.23
CA GLU A 181 17.78 -21.78 3.54
C GLU A 181 16.39 -21.69 4.20
N LYS A 182 15.82 -20.48 4.38
CA LYS A 182 14.51 -20.32 5.02
C LYS A 182 13.41 -20.78 4.08
N GLU A 183 12.34 -21.30 4.65
CA GLU A 183 11.15 -21.74 3.91
C GLU A 183 10.47 -20.58 3.17
N TYR A 184 10.49 -19.38 3.75
CA TYR A 184 9.90 -18.16 3.18
C TYR A 184 10.79 -16.93 3.37
N ASP A 185 10.86 -16.12 2.31
CA ASP A 185 11.49 -14.80 2.33
C ASP A 185 10.53 -13.74 2.88
N SER A 186 11.07 -12.66 3.45
CA SER A 186 10.26 -11.49 3.84
C SER A 186 10.02 -10.56 2.64
N LEU A 187 9.02 -9.68 2.75
CA LEU A 187 8.79 -8.65 1.73
C LEU A 187 10.02 -7.77 1.53
N ALA A 188 10.75 -7.45 2.61
CA ALA A 188 11.98 -6.66 2.53
C ALA A 188 13.07 -7.40 1.76
N ASP A 189 13.21 -8.72 1.93
CA ASP A 189 14.16 -9.54 1.18
C ASP A 189 13.79 -9.60 -0.30
N VAL A 190 12.52 -9.85 -0.62
CA VAL A 190 12.01 -9.86 -2.00
C VAL A 190 12.22 -8.50 -2.65
N ALA A 191 11.75 -7.42 -2.04
CA ALA A 191 11.89 -6.07 -2.57
C ALA A 191 13.37 -5.66 -2.72
N ALA A 192 14.24 -6.04 -1.78
CA ALA A 192 15.67 -5.79 -1.88
C ALA A 192 16.32 -6.51 -3.07
N SER A 193 15.86 -7.74 -3.35
CA SER A 193 16.36 -8.55 -4.47
C SER A 193 15.82 -8.13 -5.82
N VAL A 194 14.53 -7.78 -5.93
CA VAL A 194 13.86 -7.56 -7.23
C VAL A 194 13.74 -6.08 -7.60
N ILE A 195 13.66 -5.18 -6.62
CA ILE A 195 13.55 -3.74 -6.85
C ILE A 195 14.92 -3.08 -6.65
N HIS A 196 15.42 -3.05 -5.41
CA HIS A 196 16.69 -2.43 -5.05
C HIS A 196 17.07 -2.68 -3.58
N PRO A 197 18.37 -2.84 -3.23
CA PRO A 197 18.83 -3.02 -1.84
C PRO A 197 18.35 -1.97 -0.82
N PHE A 198 17.95 -0.78 -1.30
CA PHE A 198 17.31 0.27 -0.49
C PHE A 198 16.15 -0.27 0.36
N TYR A 199 15.38 -1.23 -0.15
CA TYR A 199 14.21 -1.78 0.55
C TYR A 199 14.56 -2.73 1.69
N LYS A 200 15.82 -3.16 1.85
CA LYS A 200 16.23 -4.07 2.94
C LYS A 200 15.92 -3.53 4.33
N GLY A 201 15.99 -2.20 4.50
CA GLY A 201 15.70 -1.52 5.76
C GLY A 201 14.27 -0.98 5.88
N MET A 202 13.38 -1.25 4.91
CA MET A 202 12.06 -0.59 4.84
C MET A 202 11.18 -0.85 6.07
N LYS A 203 11.35 -2.01 6.71
CA LYS A 203 10.58 -2.43 7.90
C LYS A 203 11.06 -1.81 9.21
N ASN A 204 12.20 -1.11 9.22
CA ASN A 204 12.84 -0.58 10.43
C ASN A 204 12.32 0.80 10.85
N LYS A 205 11.37 1.38 10.10
CA LYS A 205 10.83 2.73 10.33
C LYS A 205 9.79 2.80 11.45
N ILE A 206 9.35 1.66 11.98
CA ILE A 206 8.35 1.58 13.05
C ILE A 206 8.84 0.69 14.21
N ASP A 207 8.45 1.03 15.43
CA ASP A 207 8.59 0.21 16.62
C ASP A 207 7.44 -0.79 16.65
N LYS A 208 7.72 -2.05 16.31
CA LYS A 208 6.68 -3.11 16.23
C LYS A 208 5.90 -3.29 17.53
N GLU A 209 6.42 -2.97 18.71
CA GLU A 209 5.67 -3.16 19.95
C GLU A 209 4.73 -1.98 20.25
N LYS A 210 5.22 -0.76 20.00
CA LYS A 210 4.47 0.47 20.31
C LYS A 210 3.52 0.83 19.19
N ASP A 211 3.97 0.77 17.95
CA ASP A 211 3.24 1.29 16.80
C ASP A 211 2.11 0.37 16.34
N LEU A 212 2.20 -0.96 16.55
CA LEU A 212 1.10 -1.89 16.27
C LEU A 212 -0.19 -1.52 17.02
N LYS A 213 -0.09 -0.78 18.13
CA LYS A 213 -1.25 -0.33 18.91
C LYS A 213 -1.94 0.89 18.32
N LEU A 214 -1.33 1.54 17.34
CA LEU A 214 -1.76 2.81 16.78
C LEU A 214 -2.63 2.64 15.53
N TRP A 215 -2.63 1.49 14.86
CA TRP A 215 -3.44 1.27 13.65
C TRP A 215 -4.94 1.52 13.85
N GLY A 216 -5.46 1.33 15.07
CA GLY A 216 -6.85 1.59 15.43
C GLY A 216 -7.19 3.05 15.77
N ILE A 217 -6.25 3.99 15.70
CA ILE A 217 -6.48 5.41 16.02
C ILE A 217 -6.87 6.21 14.78
N SER A 218 -7.51 7.36 15.00
CA SER A 218 -7.96 8.26 13.95
C SER A 218 -7.82 9.70 14.44
N PRO A 219 -7.16 10.60 13.69
CA PRO A 219 -6.43 10.34 12.45
C PRO A 219 -5.15 9.50 12.66
N LEU A 220 -4.67 8.84 11.62
CA LEU A 220 -3.38 8.15 11.65
C LEU A 220 -2.21 9.15 11.59
N PRO A 221 -1.10 8.90 12.30
CA PRO A 221 0.16 9.62 12.14
C PRO A 221 0.76 9.45 10.73
N ASP A 222 1.44 10.48 10.24
CA ASP A 222 2.04 10.48 8.89
C ASP A 222 3.05 9.36 8.69
N TYR A 223 3.92 9.11 9.68
CA TYR A 223 4.94 8.07 9.55
C TYR A 223 4.35 6.66 9.39
N LEU A 224 3.16 6.39 9.97
CA LEU A 224 2.45 5.13 9.76
C LEU A 224 1.82 5.04 8.37
N ILE A 225 1.26 6.16 7.89
CA ILE A 225 0.74 6.26 6.52
C ILE A 225 1.88 6.03 5.52
N GLU A 226 3.04 6.66 5.71
CA GLU A 226 4.22 6.49 4.87
C GLU A 226 4.81 5.08 4.94
N TYR A 227 4.86 4.49 6.14
CA TYR A 227 5.32 3.11 6.34
C TYR A 227 4.48 2.14 5.53
N ALA A 228 3.16 2.14 5.72
CA ALA A 228 2.29 1.21 5.02
C ALA A 228 2.24 1.52 3.51
N ALA A 229 2.50 2.77 3.10
CA ALA A 229 2.50 3.12 1.68
C ALA A 229 3.76 2.58 1.00
N THR A 230 4.89 2.64 1.71
CA THR A 230 6.15 2.03 1.27
C THR A 230 5.97 0.51 1.13
N ASP A 231 5.23 -0.11 2.06
CA ASP A 231 4.96 -1.54 2.08
C ASP A 231 4.14 -2.00 0.88
N ALA A 232 2.97 -1.40 0.71
CA ALA A 232 2.06 -1.64 -0.41
C ALA A 232 2.72 -1.34 -1.77
N TYR A 233 3.54 -0.27 -1.86
CA TYR A 233 4.31 0.01 -3.06
C TYR A 233 5.35 -1.09 -3.36
N ALA A 234 6.09 -1.53 -2.34
CA ALA A 234 7.11 -2.56 -2.51
C ALA A 234 6.49 -3.88 -2.97
N THR A 235 5.33 -4.26 -2.44
CA THR A 235 4.55 -5.41 -2.91
C THR A 235 4.14 -5.26 -4.37
N TYR A 236 3.47 -4.15 -4.72
CA TYR A 236 3.06 -3.85 -6.10
C TYR A 236 4.23 -3.95 -7.09
N LYS A 237 5.31 -3.22 -6.79
CA LYS A 237 6.45 -3.08 -7.68
C LYS A 237 7.21 -4.39 -7.80
N SER A 238 7.35 -5.15 -6.72
CA SER A 238 7.98 -6.47 -6.73
C SER A 238 7.24 -7.41 -7.68
N TRP A 239 5.92 -7.53 -7.53
CA TRP A 239 5.15 -8.41 -8.41
C TRP A 239 5.19 -7.97 -9.86
N LYS A 240 5.08 -6.67 -10.13
CA LYS A 240 5.19 -6.16 -11.50
C LYS A 240 6.50 -6.57 -12.17
N ILE A 241 7.62 -6.54 -11.44
CA ILE A 241 8.92 -6.96 -11.97
C ILE A 241 8.98 -8.49 -12.12
N ILE A 242 8.54 -9.24 -11.11
CA ILE A 242 8.51 -10.70 -11.12
C ILE A 242 7.67 -11.25 -12.28
N ASP A 243 6.47 -10.70 -12.48
CA ASP A 243 5.56 -11.06 -13.56
C ASP A 243 6.20 -10.82 -14.94
N ASN A 244 6.78 -9.63 -15.15
CA ASN A 244 7.51 -9.32 -16.38
C ASN A 244 8.67 -10.29 -16.66
N ILE A 245 9.44 -10.66 -15.62
CA ILE A 245 10.55 -11.62 -15.75
C ILE A 245 10.00 -13.01 -16.11
N THR A 246 8.95 -13.46 -15.41
CA THR A 246 8.37 -14.80 -15.60
C THR A 246 7.75 -14.94 -16.99
N VAL A 247 6.91 -13.98 -17.39
CA VAL A 247 6.29 -13.94 -18.72
C VAL A 247 7.35 -13.85 -19.81
N GLY A 248 8.38 -13.01 -19.64
CA GLY A 248 9.49 -12.91 -20.59
C GLY A 248 10.24 -14.24 -20.76
N ALA A 249 10.51 -14.94 -19.67
CA ALA A 249 11.17 -16.25 -19.69
C ALA A 249 10.31 -17.33 -20.36
N GLU A 250 9.00 -17.35 -20.09
CA GLU A 250 8.05 -18.26 -20.74
C GLU A 250 7.99 -18.05 -22.26
N ILE A 251 7.92 -16.79 -22.69
CA ILE A 251 7.93 -16.43 -24.12
C ILE A 251 9.25 -16.87 -24.77
N SER A 252 10.39 -16.68 -24.11
CA SER A 252 11.69 -17.13 -24.63
C SER A 252 11.71 -18.65 -24.83
N LYS A 253 11.33 -19.42 -23.82
CA LYS A 253 11.27 -20.88 -23.89
C LYS A 253 10.32 -21.38 -25.00
N ALA A 254 9.16 -20.76 -25.13
CA ALA A 254 8.19 -21.10 -26.18
C ALA A 254 8.73 -20.83 -27.58
N ARG A 255 9.53 -19.76 -27.76
CA ARG A 255 10.20 -19.46 -29.03
C ARG A 255 11.30 -20.46 -29.35
N GLU A 256 12.14 -20.81 -28.38
CA GLU A 256 13.21 -21.79 -28.53
C GLU A 256 12.69 -23.19 -28.88
N ALA A 257 11.54 -23.60 -28.32
CA ALA A 257 10.88 -24.86 -28.64
C ALA A 257 10.15 -24.86 -30.01
N GLY A 258 10.04 -23.69 -30.67
CA GLY A 258 9.37 -23.56 -31.96
C GLY A 258 10.22 -24.10 -33.11
N PRO A 259 9.64 -24.84 -34.08
CA PRO A 259 10.39 -25.52 -35.16
C PRO A 259 11.17 -24.56 -36.07
N TYR A 260 10.87 -23.27 -36.06
CA TYR A 260 11.55 -22.25 -36.87
C TYR A 260 12.91 -21.80 -36.32
N TYR A 261 13.22 -22.03 -35.04
CA TYR A 261 14.53 -21.63 -34.47
C TYR A 261 15.67 -22.57 -34.86
N HIS A 262 15.37 -23.82 -35.23
CA HIS A 262 16.38 -24.79 -35.67
C HIS A 262 16.73 -24.70 -37.16
N CYS A 263 15.99 -23.91 -37.95
CA CYS A 263 16.18 -23.84 -39.41
C CYS A 263 17.26 -22.84 -39.87
N HIS A 264 17.90 -22.07 -38.98
CA HIS A 264 18.82 -20.99 -39.38
C HIS A 264 20.30 -21.24 -39.12
N TYR A 265 20.71 -22.43 -38.67
CA TYR A 265 22.12 -22.78 -38.44
C TYR A 265 22.62 -23.99 -39.24
N ALA A 266 21.85 -24.44 -40.23
CA ALA A 266 22.31 -25.42 -41.22
C ALA A 266 22.51 -24.72 -42.57
N GLY A 267 23.64 -24.02 -42.72
CA GLY A 267 24.10 -23.40 -43.95
C GLY A 267 25.62 -23.47 -44.02
#